data_AF-A0A946TIQ9-F1
#
_entry.id   AF-A0A946TIQ9-F1
#
_cell.length_a   1.000
_cell.length_b   1.000
_cell.length_c   1.000
_cell.angle_alpha   90.00
_cell.angle_beta   90.00
_cell.angle_gamma   90.00
#
_symmetry.space_group_name_H-M   'P 1'
#
loop_
_entity.id
_entity.type
_entity.pdbx_description
1 polymer ?
#
loop_
_entity_poly.entity_id
_entity_poly.type
_entity_poly.pdbx_seq_one_letter_code
_entity_poly.pdbx_strand_id
1 'polypeptide(L)'
;MKHRRNDIAIVKDGTGIGLLQKKAINIMIADPKKTFPQIAKEVGCSRTALFKWRRDPIFVKEYHKAADIYLDSFLPQVDRVMVNKALEGDVSAARYLSDLRGRIIKKVDVTHGPSPYQMWLEAQKLLKGDDAEEALVEVVEEEIDLETKQERINRMRNEHNEWKRRADDVKVAQLPSGRPTKDALESWHEEILLAEATYDEG
;
A
#
# COMPACT_ATOMS: atom_id res chain seq x y z
N MET A 1 16.10 -6.86 34.42
CA MET A 1 16.49 -5.55 33.84
C MET A 1 16.76 -5.73 32.35
N LYS A 2 15.82 -5.34 31.48
CA LYS A 2 16.04 -5.31 30.02
C LYS A 2 16.52 -3.92 29.65
N HIS A 3 17.78 -3.80 29.25
CA HIS A 3 18.35 -2.53 28.80
C HIS A 3 17.62 -2.05 27.54
N ARG A 4 16.71 -1.07 27.68
CA ARG A 4 16.28 -0.21 26.58
C ARG A 4 17.44 0.74 26.23
N ARG A 5 18.48 0.21 25.61
CA ARG A 5 19.49 1.02 24.91
C ARG A 5 18.89 1.38 23.56
N ASN A 6 18.45 2.63 23.44
CA ASN A 6 18.24 3.41 22.21
C ASN A 6 17.03 4.35 22.26
N ASP A 7 16.62 4.77 23.46
CA ASP A 7 16.13 6.13 23.63
C ASP A 7 17.34 7.08 23.65
N ILE A 8 18.11 7.10 22.53
CA ILE A 8 19.03 8.20 22.29
C ILE A 8 18.10 9.39 22.16
N ALA A 9 18.15 10.27 23.16
CA ALA A 9 17.41 11.52 23.22
C ALA A 9 17.31 12.11 21.82
N ILE A 10 16.11 12.01 21.25
CA ILE A 10 15.78 12.71 20.02
C ILE A 10 15.83 14.17 20.46
N VAL A 11 16.96 14.83 20.21
CA VAL A 11 17.02 16.29 20.18
C VAL A 11 16.04 16.67 19.08
N LYS A 12 14.79 16.92 19.49
CA LYS A 12 13.72 17.33 18.62
C LYS A 12 13.99 18.78 18.27
N ASP A 13 14.84 19.00 17.28
CA ASP A 13 14.76 20.23 16.50
C ASP A 13 13.30 20.35 16.05
N GLY A 14 12.71 21.55 16.11
CA GLY A 14 11.27 21.81 15.92
C GLY A 14 10.58 21.23 14.65
N THR A 15 11.34 20.58 13.77
CA THR A 15 10.92 19.74 12.64
C THR A 15 10.42 18.33 13.01
N GLY A 16 10.56 17.86 14.26
CA GLY A 16 10.04 16.55 14.69
C GLY A 16 10.83 15.31 14.21
N ILE A 17 12.00 15.52 13.60
CA ILE A 17 12.92 14.48 13.08
C ILE A 17 14.29 14.64 13.74
N GLY A 18 14.92 13.52 14.10
CA GLY A 18 16.25 13.48 14.70
C GLY A 18 17.41 13.68 13.71
N LEU A 19 18.60 14.03 14.20
CA LEU A 19 19.78 14.29 13.37
C LEU A 19 20.20 13.09 12.49
N LEU A 20 20.10 11.87 13.03
CA LEU A 20 20.41 10.64 12.27
C LEU A 20 19.45 10.43 11.10
N GLN A 21 18.18 10.77 11.28
CA GLN A 21 17.17 10.68 10.23
C GLN A 21 17.45 11.71 9.13
N LYS A 22 17.83 12.95 9.48
CA LYS A 22 18.24 13.98 8.51
C LYS A 22 19.47 13.53 7.70
N LYS A 23 20.48 12.98 8.36
CA LYS A 23 21.67 12.44 7.69
C LYS A 23 21.30 11.29 6.73
N ALA A 24 20.40 10.40 7.14
CA ALA A 24 19.93 9.32 6.29
C ALA A 24 19.19 9.84 5.05
N ILE A 25 18.33 10.86 5.19
CA ILE A 25 17.62 11.51 4.08
C ILE A 25 18.60 12.06 3.05
N ASN A 26 19.62 12.80 3.49
CA ASN A 26 20.61 13.39 2.60
C ASN A 26 21.38 12.33 1.79
N ILE A 27 21.78 11.22 2.43
CA ILE A 27 22.46 10.12 1.74
C ILE A 27 21.52 9.43 0.74
N MET A 28 20.25 9.24 1.11
CA MET A 28 19.25 8.63 0.22
C MET A 28 19.01 9.47 -1.04
N ILE A 29 19.02 10.80 -0.92
CA ILE A 29 18.82 11.72 -2.05
C ILE A 29 20.10 11.82 -2.92
N ALA A 30 21.27 11.95 -2.28
CA ALA A 30 22.54 12.10 -2.99
C ALA A 30 22.92 10.85 -3.81
N ASP A 31 22.71 9.65 -3.26
CA ASP A 31 23.12 8.40 -3.88
C ASP A 31 21.96 7.40 -4.00
N PRO A 32 21.09 7.51 -5.03
CA PRO A 32 19.95 6.60 -5.22
C PRO A 32 20.34 5.12 -5.42
N LYS A 33 21.61 4.84 -5.78
CA LYS A 33 22.13 3.49 -6.01
C LYS A 33 22.56 2.77 -4.72
N LYS A 34 22.75 3.49 -3.61
CA LYS A 34 23.18 2.86 -2.35
C LYS A 34 22.06 2.00 -1.79
N THR A 35 22.41 0.79 -1.33
CA THR A 35 21.44 -0.12 -0.72
C THR A 35 21.12 0.32 0.71
N PHE A 36 19.88 0.11 1.17
CA PHE A 36 19.48 0.46 2.53
C PHE A 36 20.36 -0.13 3.65
N PRO A 37 20.91 -1.35 3.55
CA PRO A 37 21.89 -1.86 4.52
C PRO A 37 23.19 -1.04 4.56
N GLN A 38 23.68 -0.57 3.42
CA GLN A 38 24.87 0.29 3.34
C GLN A 38 24.59 1.66 3.95
N ILE A 39 23.44 2.26 3.63
CA ILE A 39 23.01 3.55 4.19
C ILE A 39 22.90 3.44 5.73
N ALA A 40 22.32 2.36 6.23
CA ALA A 40 22.21 2.13 7.68
C ALA A 40 23.59 2.03 8.36
N LYS A 41 24.57 1.36 7.72
CA LYS A 41 25.95 1.28 8.19
C LYS A 41 26.64 2.65 8.22
N GLU A 42 26.42 3.48 7.20
CA GLU A 42 27.02 4.82 7.06
C GLU A 42 26.43 5.84 8.04
N VAL A 43 25.13 5.71 8.32
CA VAL A 43 24.42 6.54 9.32
C VAL A 43 24.69 6.07 10.75
N GLY A 44 25.03 4.79 10.95
CA GLY A 44 25.24 4.18 12.26
C GLY A 44 23.92 3.74 12.93
N CYS A 45 22.91 3.36 12.15
CA CYS A 45 21.63 2.88 12.65
C CYS A 45 21.35 1.42 12.26
N SER A 46 20.45 0.76 13.00
CA SER A 46 20.00 -0.58 12.62
C SER A 46 19.19 -0.50 11.32
N ARG A 47 19.35 -1.50 10.43
CA ARG A 47 18.50 -1.67 9.24
C ARG A 47 17.02 -1.51 9.60
N THR A 48 16.56 -2.18 10.66
CA THR A 48 15.16 -2.14 11.10
C THR A 48 14.69 -0.73 11.50
N ALA A 49 15.59 0.13 12.01
CA ALA A 49 15.25 1.51 12.34
C ALA A 49 14.95 2.32 11.07
N LEU A 50 15.79 2.20 10.04
CA LEU A 50 15.57 2.85 8.74
C LEU A 50 14.27 2.38 8.08
N PHE A 51 13.93 1.09 8.21
CA PHE A 51 12.65 0.56 7.73
C PHE A 51 11.45 1.14 8.47
N LYS A 52 11.54 1.39 9.78
CA LYS A 52 10.48 2.05 10.55
C LYS A 52 10.31 3.51 10.13
N TRP A 53 11.41 4.25 10.01
CA TRP A 53 11.37 5.66 9.62
C TRP A 53 10.66 5.89 8.28
N ARG A 54 10.88 5.04 7.28
CA ARG A 54 10.17 5.17 5.98
C ARG A 54 8.67 4.95 6.04
N ARG A 55 8.14 4.39 7.12
CA ARG A 55 6.69 4.27 7.36
C ARG A 55 6.15 5.45 8.14
N ASP A 56 7.01 6.20 8.81
CA ASP A 56 6.61 7.34 9.63
C ASP A 56 6.23 8.52 8.71
N PRO A 57 5.00 9.05 8.77
CA PRO A 57 4.55 10.12 7.86
C PRO A 57 5.40 11.39 7.95
N ILE A 58 5.90 11.72 9.15
CA ILE A 58 6.75 12.88 9.39
C ILE A 58 8.06 12.74 8.60
N PHE A 59 8.67 11.55 8.64
CA PHE A 59 9.90 11.27 7.93
C PHE A 59 9.74 11.32 6.42
N VAL A 60 8.65 10.75 5.90
CA VAL A 60 8.32 10.79 4.47
C VAL A 60 8.14 12.23 3.99
N LYS A 61 7.43 13.05 4.76
CA LYS A 61 7.22 14.47 4.43
C LYS A 61 8.54 15.25 4.31
N GLU A 62 9.44 15.11 5.28
CA GLU A 62 10.73 15.81 5.24
C GLU A 62 11.68 15.22 4.18
N TYR A 63 11.58 13.92 3.88
CA TYR A 63 12.27 13.33 2.74
C TYR A 63 11.85 13.98 1.43
N HIS A 64 10.54 14.10 1.16
CA HIS A 64 10.04 14.76 -0.05
C HIS A 64 10.47 16.22 -0.12
N LYS A 65 10.34 16.96 0.99
CA LYS A 65 10.81 18.35 1.06
C LYS A 65 12.30 18.48 0.72
N ALA A 66 13.14 17.61 1.27
CA ALA A 66 14.57 17.62 0.96
C ALA A 66 14.86 17.22 -0.51
N ALA A 67 14.08 16.29 -1.06
CA ALA A 67 14.18 15.88 -2.45
C ALA A 67 13.77 17.01 -3.41
N ASP A 68 12.72 17.76 -3.09
CA ASP A 68 12.28 18.94 -3.86
C ASP A 68 13.35 20.03 -3.85
N ILE A 69 13.94 20.34 -2.69
CA ILE A 69 15.05 21.30 -2.59
C ILE A 69 16.25 20.85 -3.46
N TYR A 70 16.56 19.55 -3.43
CA TYR A 70 17.62 19.00 -4.26
C TYR A 70 17.29 19.13 -5.74
N LEU A 71 16.07 18.80 -6.16
CA LEU A 71 15.60 18.96 -7.53
C LEU A 71 15.66 20.42 -8.00
N ASP A 72 15.20 21.34 -7.15
CA ASP A 72 15.20 22.78 -7.42
C ASP A 72 16.61 23.31 -7.68
N SER A 73 17.63 22.73 -7.03
CA SER A 73 19.02 23.10 -7.26
C SER A 73 19.51 22.81 -8.70
N PHE A 74 18.86 21.88 -9.41
CA PHE A 74 19.18 21.56 -10.81
C PHE A 74 18.36 22.39 -11.82
N LEU A 75 17.29 23.05 -11.41
CA LEU A 75 16.45 23.85 -12.31
C LEU A 75 17.25 24.88 -13.13
N PRO A 76 18.22 25.62 -12.58
CA PRO A 76 19.01 26.56 -13.38
C PRO A 76 19.80 25.89 -14.51
N GLN A 77 20.25 24.65 -14.30
CA GLN A 77 20.97 23.87 -15.33
C GLN A 77 20.00 23.40 -16.41
N VAL A 78 18.82 22.93 -16.01
CA VAL A 78 17.74 22.54 -16.93
C VAL A 78 17.32 23.73 -17.78
N ASP A 79 17.08 24.89 -17.15
CA ASP A 79 16.72 26.14 -17.83
C ASP A 79 17.76 26.53 -18.88
N ARG A 80 19.06 26.44 -18.54
CA ARG A 80 20.14 26.73 -19.47
C ARG A 80 20.14 25.80 -20.68
N VAL A 81 19.94 24.49 -20.46
CA VAL A 81 19.85 23.50 -21.55
C VAL A 81 18.61 23.78 -22.42
N MET A 82 17.48 24.13 -21.81
CA MET A 82 16.26 24.46 -22.54
C MET A 82 16.40 25.74 -23.37
N VAL A 83 17.09 26.76 -22.86
CA VAL A 83 17.38 27.97 -23.63
C VAL A 83 18.19 27.65 -24.88
N ASN A 84 19.26 26.86 -24.77
CA ASN A 84 20.08 26.48 -25.92
C ASN A 84 19.26 25.70 -26.96
N LYS A 85 18.46 24.71 -26.52
CA LYS A 85 17.57 23.94 -27.41
C LYS A 85 16.53 24.82 -28.11
N ALA A 86 15.97 25.80 -27.40
CA ALA A 86 15.03 26.73 -27.99
C ALA A 86 15.69 27.62 -29.06
N LEU A 87 16.95 28.04 -28.85
CA LEU A 87 17.72 28.79 -29.85
C LEU A 87 18.05 27.94 -31.09
N GLU A 88 18.23 26.63 -30.91
CA GLU A 88 18.40 25.65 -32.01
C GLU A 88 17.09 25.40 -32.78
N GLY A 89 15.95 25.91 -32.31
CA GLY A 89 14.65 25.79 -32.96
C GLY A 89 13.72 24.73 -32.36
N ASP A 90 14.04 24.15 -31.19
CA ASP A 90 13.13 23.23 -30.51
C ASP A 90 11.91 23.97 -29.91
N VAL A 91 10.75 23.75 -30.54
CA VAL A 91 9.47 24.35 -30.16
C VAL A 91 9.01 23.90 -28.78
N SER A 92 9.37 22.68 -28.36
CA SER A 92 9.00 22.15 -27.04
C SER A 92 9.75 22.89 -25.93
N ALA A 93 11.04 23.15 -26.11
CA ALA A 93 11.85 23.92 -25.19
C ALA A 93 11.38 25.39 -25.12
N ALA A 94 11.05 26.00 -26.27
CA ALA A 94 10.47 27.33 -26.33
C ALA A 94 9.10 27.42 -25.61
N ARG A 95 8.27 26.38 -25.74
CA ARG A 95 7.00 26.25 -25.03
C ARG A 95 7.19 26.16 -23.52
N TYR A 96 8.10 25.30 -23.06
CA TYR A 96 8.45 25.17 -21.63
C TYR A 96 8.84 26.52 -21.02
N LEU A 97 9.73 27.27 -21.68
CA LEU A 97 10.18 28.59 -21.22
C LEU A 97 9.05 29.63 -21.23
N SER A 98 8.11 29.52 -22.18
CA SER A 98 6.95 30.41 -22.28
C SER A 98 5.90 30.11 -21.21
N ASP A 99 5.67 28.82 -20.92
CA ASP A 99 4.83 28.35 -19.81
C ASP A 99 5.43 28.80 -18.46
N LEU A 100 6.75 28.63 -18.25
CA LEU A 100 7.45 29.06 -17.05
C LEU A 100 7.30 30.57 -16.77
N ARG A 101 7.25 31.38 -17.84
CA ARG A 101 7.05 32.84 -17.75
C ARG A 101 5.58 33.26 -17.70
N GLY A 102 4.64 32.31 -17.70
CA GLY A 102 3.20 32.59 -17.71
C GLY A 102 2.71 33.29 -18.99
N ARG A 103 3.48 33.22 -20.08
CA ARG A 103 3.11 33.86 -21.36
C ARG A 103 2.06 33.06 -22.14
N ILE A 104 1.94 31.77 -21.83
CA ILE A 104 0.90 30.91 -22.40
C ILE A 104 -0.33 30.98 -21.51
N ILE A 105 -1.34 31.71 -21.97
CA ILE A 105 -2.65 31.75 -21.32
C ILE A 105 -3.43 30.52 -21.80
N LYS A 106 -3.60 29.52 -20.93
CA LYS A 106 -4.47 28.38 -21.19
C LYS A 106 -5.92 28.81 -20.98
N LYS A 107 -6.60 29.19 -22.06
CA LYS A 107 -8.05 29.41 -22.03
C LYS A 107 -8.73 28.05 -21.87
N VAL A 108 -9.40 27.86 -20.73
CA VAL A 108 -10.26 26.70 -20.49
C VAL A 108 -11.69 27.21 -20.57
N ASP A 109 -12.38 26.86 -21.64
CA ASP A 109 -13.81 27.10 -21.74
C ASP A 109 -14.50 26.05 -20.87
N VAL A 110 -14.84 26.43 -19.64
CA VAL A 110 -15.64 25.58 -18.75
C VAL A 110 -17.08 25.67 -19.23
N THR A 111 -17.44 24.79 -20.16
CA THR A 111 -18.84 24.49 -20.39
C THR A 111 -19.34 23.74 -19.15
N HIS A 112 -20.14 24.41 -18.33
CA HIS A 112 -20.92 23.72 -17.32
C HIS A 112 -21.82 22.74 -18.07
N GLY A 113 -21.50 21.45 -18.00
CA GLY A 113 -22.42 20.40 -18.43
C GLY A 113 -23.75 20.53 -17.67
N PRO A 114 -24.82 19.89 -18.16
CA PRO A 114 -26.10 19.91 -17.46
C PRO A 114 -25.88 19.56 -15.99
N SER A 115 -26.41 20.39 -15.10
CA SER A 115 -26.34 20.15 -13.66
C SER A 115 -26.81 18.72 -13.35
N PRO A 116 -26.30 18.04 -12.31
CA PRO A 116 -26.84 16.77 -11.86
C PRO A 116 -28.37 16.76 -11.74
N TYR A 117 -28.97 17.91 -11.40
CA TYR A 117 -30.42 18.10 -11.38
C TYR A 117 -31.07 18.14 -12.78
N GLN A 118 -30.44 18.82 -13.76
CA GLN A 118 -30.90 18.80 -15.16
C GLN A 118 -30.80 17.39 -15.76
N MET A 119 -29.71 16.68 -15.48
CA MET A 119 -29.56 15.27 -15.87
C MET A 119 -30.64 14.40 -15.24
N TRP A 120 -30.96 14.62 -13.97
CA TRP A 120 -32.06 13.93 -13.29
C TRP A 120 -33.44 14.25 -13.89
N LEU A 121 -33.70 15.51 -14.25
CA LEU A 121 -34.94 15.91 -14.92
C LEU A 121 -35.08 15.30 -16.32
N GLU A 122 -34.00 15.25 -17.09
CA GLU A 122 -33.96 14.59 -18.41
C GLU A 122 -34.16 13.08 -18.28
N ALA A 123 -33.51 12.44 -17.29
CA ALA A 123 -33.72 11.03 -16.98
C ALA A 123 -35.18 10.75 -16.56
N GLN A 124 -35.80 11.62 -15.76
CA GLN A 124 -37.23 11.50 -15.44
C GLN A 124 -38.13 11.65 -16.67
N LYS A 125 -37.80 12.53 -17.61
CA LYS A 125 -38.56 12.70 -18.86
C LYS A 125 -38.42 11.48 -19.77
N LEU A 126 -37.24 10.88 -19.85
CA LEU A 126 -37.02 9.62 -20.58
C LEU A 126 -37.77 8.45 -19.93
N LEU A 127 -37.81 8.40 -18.60
CA LEU A 127 -38.52 7.35 -17.85
C LEU A 127 -40.06 7.50 -17.90
N LYS A 128 -40.56 8.73 -18.05
CA LYS A 128 -42.00 9.05 -18.18
C LYS A 128 -42.46 9.17 -19.63
N GLY A 129 -41.57 9.01 -20.60
CA GLY A 129 -41.95 8.86 -22.00
C GLY A 129 -42.60 7.49 -22.15
N ASP A 130 -43.80 7.45 -22.71
CA ASP A 130 -44.69 6.29 -22.81
C ASP A 130 -44.15 5.08 -23.65
N ASP A 131 -42.85 5.00 -23.90
CA ASP A 131 -42.19 3.95 -24.70
C ASP A 131 -41.20 3.09 -23.89
N ALA A 132 -41.42 2.94 -22.58
CA ALA A 132 -40.64 2.03 -21.75
C ALA A 132 -41.36 0.67 -21.66
N GLU A 133 -41.12 -0.20 -22.64
CA GLU A 133 -41.32 -1.64 -22.44
C GLU A 133 -40.56 -2.05 -21.17
N GLU A 134 -41.29 -2.69 -20.27
CA GLU A 134 -40.88 -3.05 -18.91
C GLU A 134 -39.75 -4.09 -18.96
N ALA A 135 -38.52 -3.61 -19.20
CA ALA A 135 -37.31 -4.41 -19.06
C ALA A 135 -37.08 -4.66 -17.57
N LEU A 136 -37.63 -5.76 -17.07
CA LEU A 136 -37.29 -6.35 -15.79
C LEU A 136 -35.78 -6.61 -15.74
N VAL A 137 -35.05 -5.68 -15.12
CA VAL A 137 -33.63 -5.89 -14.81
C VAL A 137 -33.56 -6.89 -13.68
N GLU A 138 -33.19 -8.13 -14.00
CA GLU A 138 -32.86 -9.16 -13.02
C GLU A 138 -31.60 -8.70 -12.28
N VAL A 139 -31.81 -8.17 -11.07
CA VAL A 139 -30.72 -7.82 -10.16
C VAL A 139 -30.11 -9.12 -9.66
N VAL A 140 -29.00 -9.54 -10.28
CA VAL A 140 -28.16 -10.59 -9.74
C VAL A 140 -27.48 -10.03 -8.49
N GLU A 141 -28.04 -10.33 -7.33
CA GLU A 141 -27.39 -10.07 -6.05
C GLU A 141 -26.14 -10.96 -5.94
N GLU A 142 -24.99 -10.39 -6.29
CA GLU A 142 -23.70 -11.04 -6.04
C GLU A 142 -23.39 -10.92 -4.55
N GLU A 143 -23.41 -12.04 -3.84
CA GLU A 143 -23.13 -12.13 -2.41
C GLU A 143 -21.66 -11.79 -2.15
N ILE A 144 -21.42 -10.58 -1.65
CA ILE A 144 -20.07 -10.13 -1.27
C ILE A 144 -19.69 -10.80 0.04
N ASP A 145 -18.71 -11.70 0.02
CA ASP A 145 -18.12 -12.28 1.24
C ASP A 145 -17.41 -11.19 2.05
N LEU A 146 -18.08 -10.73 3.11
CA LEU A 146 -17.62 -9.69 4.04
C LEU A 146 -16.71 -10.24 5.16
N GLU A 147 -16.22 -11.47 5.06
CA GLU A 147 -15.43 -12.08 6.13
C GLU A 147 -14.20 -11.24 6.50
N THR A 148 -14.13 -10.84 7.78
CA THR A 148 -12.98 -10.14 8.32
C THR A 148 -11.79 -11.09 8.49
N LYS A 149 -10.57 -10.54 8.43
CA LYS A 149 -9.33 -11.31 8.68
C LYS A 149 -9.36 -12.05 10.03
N GLN A 150 -10.03 -11.49 11.04
CA GLN A 150 -10.09 -12.08 12.37
C GLN A 150 -11.03 -13.29 12.44
N GLU A 151 -12.17 -13.24 11.75
CA GLU A 151 -13.11 -14.36 11.63
C GLU A 151 -12.48 -15.54 10.93
N ARG A 152 -11.78 -15.29 9.81
CA ARG A 152 -11.02 -16.34 9.10
C ARG A 152 -10.00 -17.05 10.00
N ILE A 153 -9.26 -16.28 10.80
CA ILE A 153 -8.27 -16.83 11.74
C ILE A 153 -8.96 -17.64 12.84
N ASN A 154 -10.11 -17.17 13.35
CA ASN A 154 -10.85 -17.89 14.38
C ASN A 154 -11.44 -19.20 13.85
N ARG A 155 -11.98 -19.21 12.62
CA ARG A 155 -12.47 -20.44 11.96
C ARG A 155 -11.38 -21.51 11.87
N MET A 156 -10.23 -21.17 11.30
CA MET A 156 -9.11 -22.12 11.15
C MET A 156 -8.62 -22.68 12.51
N ARG A 157 -8.68 -21.87 13.58
CA ARG A 157 -8.34 -22.33 14.94
C ARG A 157 -9.37 -23.30 15.49
N ASN A 158 -10.66 -23.04 15.27
CA ASN A 158 -11.74 -23.91 15.72
C ASN A 158 -11.68 -25.26 15.01
N GLU A 159 -11.55 -25.27 13.68
CA GLU A 159 -11.37 -26.49 12.88
C GLU A 159 -10.17 -27.32 13.39
N HIS A 160 -9.03 -26.66 13.62
CA HIS A 160 -7.85 -27.35 14.13
C HIS A 160 -8.05 -27.94 15.54
N ASN A 161 -8.79 -27.24 16.41
CA ASN A 161 -9.11 -27.74 17.75
C ASN A 161 -10.10 -28.92 17.70
N GLU A 162 -11.04 -28.92 16.74
CA GLU A 162 -11.96 -30.04 16.52
C GLU A 162 -11.21 -31.30 16.11
N TRP A 163 -10.28 -31.21 15.15
CA TRP A 163 -9.44 -32.35 14.77
C TRP A 163 -8.60 -32.90 15.92
N LYS A 164 -8.08 -32.04 16.80
CA LYS A 164 -7.38 -32.50 18.01
C LYS A 164 -8.29 -33.25 18.98
N ARG A 165 -9.51 -32.74 19.20
CA ARG A 165 -10.50 -33.42 20.06
C ARG A 165 -10.84 -34.79 19.48
N ARG A 166 -11.08 -34.87 18.17
CA ARG A 166 -11.35 -36.12 17.47
C ARG A 166 -10.20 -37.12 17.63
N ALA A 167 -8.95 -36.68 17.42
CA ALA A 167 -7.78 -37.53 17.63
C ALA A 167 -7.67 -38.06 19.06
N ASP A 168 -7.95 -37.23 20.06
CA ASP A 168 -7.94 -37.63 21.47
C ASP A 168 -9.03 -38.67 21.78
N ASP A 169 -10.23 -38.51 21.21
CA ASP A 169 -11.37 -39.43 21.38
C ASP A 169 -11.05 -40.83 20.82
N VAL A 170 -10.44 -40.91 19.63
CA VAL A 170 -10.00 -42.18 19.01
C VAL A 170 -8.60 -42.62 19.42
N LYS A 171 -7.95 -41.90 20.34
CA LYS A 171 -6.59 -42.18 20.86
C LYS A 171 -5.50 -42.24 19.77
N VAL A 172 -5.67 -41.50 18.68
CA VAL A 172 -4.64 -41.30 17.64
C VAL A 172 -3.63 -40.26 18.15
N ALA A 173 -2.34 -40.51 17.92
CA ALA A 173 -1.29 -39.60 18.38
C ALA A 173 -1.41 -38.22 17.71
N GLN A 174 -1.25 -37.15 18.51
CA GLN A 174 -1.25 -35.80 17.97
C GLN A 174 0.01 -35.54 17.13
N LEU A 175 -0.14 -34.73 16.08
CA LEU A 175 1.00 -34.25 15.28
C LEU A 175 2.05 -33.56 16.15
N PRO A 176 3.36 -33.72 15.82
CA PRO A 176 4.43 -33.11 16.57
C PRO A 176 4.34 -31.59 16.56
N SER A 177 4.81 -30.95 17.64
CA SER A 177 4.83 -29.49 17.76
C SER A 177 5.67 -28.86 16.65
N GLY A 178 5.08 -27.99 15.83
CA GLY A 178 5.77 -27.35 14.71
C GLY A 178 4.80 -26.94 13.60
N ARG A 179 5.33 -26.71 12.39
CA ARG A 179 4.52 -26.51 11.18
C ARG A 179 4.48 -27.84 10.40
N PRO A 180 3.37 -28.59 10.45
CA PRO A 180 3.21 -29.79 9.64
C PRO A 180 3.23 -29.44 8.14
N THR A 181 3.75 -30.35 7.32
CA THR A 181 3.56 -30.29 5.86
C THR A 181 2.10 -30.62 5.54
N LYS A 182 1.63 -30.18 4.37
CA LYS A 182 0.24 -30.42 3.93
C LYS A 182 -0.07 -31.92 3.91
N ASP A 183 0.80 -32.70 3.28
CA ASP A 183 0.66 -34.15 3.15
C ASP A 183 0.61 -34.84 4.53
N ALA A 184 1.43 -34.42 5.48
CA ALA A 184 1.41 -34.98 6.84
C ALA A 184 0.12 -34.63 7.62
N LEU A 185 -0.47 -33.47 7.33
CA LEU A 185 -1.74 -33.07 7.92
C LEU A 185 -2.91 -33.89 7.34
N GLU A 186 -2.90 -34.11 6.02
CA GLU A 186 -3.91 -34.90 5.32
C GLU A 186 -3.86 -36.37 5.77
N SER A 187 -2.68 -36.99 5.81
CA SER A 187 -2.54 -38.37 6.31
C SER A 187 -2.98 -38.52 7.76
N TRP A 188 -2.74 -37.51 8.61
CA TRP A 188 -3.21 -37.52 9.99
C TRP A 188 -4.74 -37.42 10.10
N HIS A 189 -5.38 -36.58 9.27
CA HIS A 189 -6.84 -36.53 9.21
C HIS A 189 -7.44 -37.85 8.70
N GLU A 190 -6.84 -38.49 7.70
CA GLU A 190 -7.26 -39.80 7.19
C GLU A 190 -7.14 -40.90 8.25
N GLU A 191 -6.05 -40.90 9.03
CA GLU A 191 -5.83 -41.83 10.15
C GLU A 191 -6.93 -41.70 11.22
N ILE A 192 -7.30 -40.46 11.57
CA ILE A 192 -8.41 -40.19 12.51
C ILE A 192 -9.73 -40.71 11.95
N LEU A 193 -10.04 -40.45 10.68
CA LEU A 193 -11.28 -40.90 10.04
C LEU A 193 -11.38 -42.43 9.99
N LEU A 194 -10.28 -43.11 9.70
CA LEU A 194 -10.23 -44.58 9.70
C LEU A 194 -10.42 -45.13 11.12
N ALA A 195 -9.77 -44.53 12.12
CA ALA A 195 -9.91 -44.93 13.51
C ALA A 195 -11.35 -44.73 14.01
N GLU A 196 -11.99 -43.61 13.67
CA GLU A 196 -13.40 -43.35 13.97
C GLU A 196 -14.33 -44.40 13.36
N ALA A 197 -14.11 -44.76 12.08
CA ALA A 197 -14.90 -45.80 11.42
C ALA A 197 -14.76 -47.17 12.10
N THR A 198 -13.55 -47.54 12.54
CA THR A 198 -13.33 -48.82 13.25
C THR A 198 -13.86 -48.82 14.68
N TYR A 199 -13.99 -47.64 15.31
CA TYR A 199 -14.51 -47.49 16.67
C TYR A 199 -16.04 -47.58 16.72
N ASP A 200 -16.73 -47.23 15.65
CA ASP A 200 -18.20 -47.27 15.56
C ASP A 200 -18.76 -48.67 15.21
N GLU A 201 -17.91 -49.57 14.69
CA GLU A 201 -18.29 -50.94 14.31
C GLU A 201 -18.06 -52.02 15.41
N GLY A 202 -17.59 -51.63 16.61
CA GLY A 202 -17.27 -52.56 17.71
C GLY A 202 -17.96 -52.23 19.04
#